data_AF-A0A8H4TIB8-F1
#
_entry.id   AF-A0A8H4TIB8-F1
#
_cell.length_a   1.000
_cell.length_b   1.000
_cell.length_c   1.000
_cell.angle_alpha   90.00
_cell.angle_beta   90.00
_cell.angle_gamma   90.00
#
_symmetry.space_group_name_H-M   'P 1'
#
loop_
_entity.id
_entity.type
_entity.pdbx_description
1 polymer ?
#
loop_
_entity_poly.entity_id
_entity_poly.type
_entity_poly.pdbx_seq_one_letter_code
_entity_poly.pdbx_strand_id
1 'polypeptide(L)'
;MVRYQQLERDPATRDLFKNRIRTLNGFREVSEDSYFVALDTEHVAITSERDRVLHQVGLAFTKTLKSRHPACPGRSPGLIKPKRRLRYFFEDNEMKGLTLNINTGKELGDEVVRVGGHKGMPTRRPHRFGVEKSLDSEDLESYVVEFLLDLPKDKKLVLIGFGMAEEWTYLSTNFLAAIPFFSAWIDLRDIAIDITSSPAASLPSLFTLIKLFGYYWQDVKHGRAAADNAGDDVVTTLALAHALLDEKNHEKLRLEQEIFKISRPGRVRSFDNASEHFIATIRTEGQLPLKLCSGIRLAREFFDFQPIGTALVSEDVGAVAFRSQDELDYFIGCVDGMVLYTGETLSAERYIHVNPNTPEGGMLQEEKRIMRRKKKEAHDEEVVELGDLFS
;
A
#
# COMPACT_ATOMS: atom_id res chain seq x y z
N MET A 1 -8.66 11.79 15.88
CA MET A 1 -7.58 12.31 15.02
C MET A 1 -7.50 13.82 15.11
N VAL A 2 -6.29 14.33 15.31
CA VAL A 2 -6.00 15.76 15.34
C VAL A 2 -5.96 16.31 13.91
N ARG A 3 -6.51 17.51 13.69
CA ARG A 3 -6.46 18.18 12.38
C ARG A 3 -5.11 18.88 12.21
N TYR A 4 -4.54 18.86 11.00
CA TYR A 4 -3.26 19.55 10.73
C TYR A 4 -3.27 21.05 11.07
N GLN A 5 -4.41 21.72 10.88
CA GLN A 5 -4.58 23.12 11.29
C GLN A 5 -4.42 23.35 12.80
N GLN A 6 -4.69 22.34 13.63
CA GLN A 6 -4.46 22.41 15.07
C GLN A 6 -2.96 22.28 15.36
N LEU A 7 -2.27 21.34 14.71
CA LEU A 7 -0.82 21.14 14.85
C LEU A 7 0.00 22.36 14.42
N GLU A 8 -0.46 23.12 13.43
CA GLU A 8 0.16 24.38 12.98
C GLU A 8 0.00 25.54 13.97
N ARG A 9 -0.96 25.45 14.89
CA ARG A 9 -1.29 26.50 15.86
C ARG A 9 -0.78 26.18 17.25
N ASP A 10 -0.73 24.91 17.61
CA ASP A 10 -0.27 24.45 18.92
C ASP A 10 1.23 24.76 19.12
N PRO A 11 1.62 25.55 20.13
CA PRO A 11 3.02 25.86 20.40
C PRO A 11 3.93 24.64 20.55
N ALA A 12 3.42 23.52 21.08
CA ALA A 12 4.22 22.33 21.32
C ALA A 12 4.59 21.61 20.03
N THR A 13 3.73 21.65 19.01
CA THR A 13 3.94 20.92 17.74
C THR A 13 4.32 21.82 16.57
N ARG A 14 3.98 23.12 16.63
CA ARG A 14 4.02 24.05 15.50
C ARG A 14 5.37 24.08 14.80
N ASP A 15 6.45 24.19 15.56
CA ASP A 15 7.76 24.46 14.98
C ASP A 15 8.27 23.23 14.22
N LEU A 16 8.13 22.02 14.79
CA LEU A 16 8.40 20.78 14.06
C LEU A 16 7.43 20.59 12.88
N PHE A 17 6.13 20.80 13.10
CA PHE A 17 5.11 20.55 12.08
C PHE A 17 5.34 21.41 10.82
N LYS A 18 5.77 22.66 10.99
CA LYS A 18 6.14 23.57 9.90
C LYS A 18 7.42 23.14 9.17
N ASN A 19 8.35 22.49 9.85
CA ASN A 19 9.58 21.94 9.26
C ASN A 19 9.32 20.59 8.56
N ARG A 20 8.31 20.57 7.67
CA ARG A 20 7.97 19.41 6.85
C ARG A 20 8.74 19.45 5.54
N ILE A 21 9.52 18.41 5.26
CA ILE A 21 10.20 18.23 3.99
C ILE A 21 9.27 17.45 3.04
N ARG A 22 8.93 18.07 1.91
CA ARG A 22 7.92 17.55 0.96
C ARG A 22 8.48 17.19 -0.41
N THR A 23 9.72 17.59 -0.71
CA THR A 23 10.34 17.41 -2.03
C THR A 23 11.49 16.43 -1.95
N LEU A 24 11.75 15.73 -3.05
CA LEU A 24 12.89 14.84 -3.19
C LEU A 24 14.22 15.60 -3.00
N ASN A 25 14.32 16.83 -3.52
CA ASN A 25 15.52 17.65 -3.34
C ASN A 25 15.76 17.98 -1.86
N GLY A 26 14.73 18.42 -1.13
CA GLY A 26 14.85 18.65 0.30
C GLY A 26 15.20 17.37 1.08
N PHE A 27 14.70 16.21 0.64
CA PHE A 27 15.07 14.94 1.23
C PHE A 27 16.54 14.57 0.97
N ARG A 28 17.08 14.87 -0.23
CA ARG A 28 18.50 14.68 -0.53
C ARG A 28 19.38 15.58 0.33
N GLU A 29 19.05 16.86 0.43
CA GLU A 29 19.79 17.84 1.23
C GLU A 29 19.90 17.41 2.70
N VAL A 30 18.78 17.00 3.31
CA VAL A 30 18.78 16.58 4.72
C VAL A 30 19.49 15.24 4.95
N SER A 31 19.61 14.39 3.92
CA SER A 31 20.25 13.07 4.04
C SER A 31 21.77 13.14 4.23
N GLU A 32 22.39 14.29 3.99
CA GLU A 32 23.82 14.48 4.16
C GLU A 32 24.19 14.84 5.61
N ASP A 33 23.33 15.59 6.30
CA ASP A 33 23.60 16.21 7.60
C ASP A 33 22.76 15.67 8.77
N SER A 34 21.89 14.71 8.52
CA SER A 34 20.93 14.22 9.51
C SER A 34 20.91 12.70 9.68
N TYR A 35 20.41 12.26 10.83
CA TYR A 35 20.00 10.90 11.12
C TYR A 35 18.48 10.77 11.02
N PHE A 36 18.01 9.53 10.88
CA PHE A 36 16.61 9.27 10.62
C PHE A 36 16.00 8.36 11.68
N VAL A 37 14.80 8.72 12.13
CA VAL A 37 13.95 7.87 12.96
C VAL A 37 12.63 7.70 12.25
N ALA A 38 12.21 6.45 12.06
CA ALA A 38 10.85 6.14 11.68
C ALA A 38 9.99 5.84 12.91
N LEU A 39 8.74 6.30 12.86
CA LEU A 39 7.69 6.03 13.84
C LEU A 39 6.49 5.45 13.11
N ASP A 40 5.90 4.42 13.69
CA ASP A 40 4.65 3.84 13.22
C ASP A 40 3.82 3.41 14.43
N THR A 41 2.50 3.47 14.29
CA THR A 41 1.57 3.16 15.39
C THR A 41 0.47 2.22 14.93
N GLU A 42 0.19 1.20 15.75
CA GLU A 42 -0.92 0.28 15.51
C GLU A 42 -1.99 0.45 16.57
N HIS A 43 -3.22 0.62 16.11
CA HIS A 43 -4.39 0.86 16.95
C HIS A 43 -5.58 0.05 16.46
N VAL A 44 -6.51 -0.18 17.38
CA VAL A 44 -7.70 -0.97 17.11
C VAL A 44 -8.97 -0.19 17.46
N ALA A 45 -9.94 -0.20 16.55
CA ALA A 45 -11.25 0.39 16.79
C ALA A 45 -12.12 -0.52 17.67
N ILE A 46 -12.72 0.05 18.71
CA ILE A 46 -13.46 -0.70 19.73
C ILE A 46 -14.96 -0.54 19.52
N THR A 47 -15.52 0.60 19.94
CA THR A 47 -16.95 0.87 19.82
C THR A 47 -17.30 1.58 18.51
N SER A 48 -16.35 2.33 17.95
CA SER A 48 -16.51 3.04 16.70
C SER A 48 -15.15 3.31 16.06
N GLU A 49 -15.13 3.70 14.78
CA GLU A 49 -13.91 4.15 14.08
C GLU A 49 -13.20 5.34 14.76
N ARG A 50 -13.91 6.07 15.63
CA ARG A 50 -13.37 7.21 16.38
C ARG A 50 -12.82 6.83 17.75
N ASP A 51 -13.19 5.66 18.24
CA ASP A 51 -12.81 5.12 19.54
C ASP A 51 -11.77 4.02 19.32
N ARG A 52 -10.51 4.45 19.28
CA ARG A 52 -9.36 3.64 18.93
C ARG A 52 -8.39 3.56 20.09
N VAL A 53 -7.94 2.35 20.39
CA VAL A 53 -6.90 2.11 21.41
C VAL A 53 -5.59 1.76 20.73
N LEU A 54 -4.56 2.53 21.08
CA LEU A 54 -3.19 2.27 20.67
C LEU A 54 -2.69 1.01 21.37
N HIS A 55 -2.10 0.09 20.61
CA HIS A 55 -1.66 -1.19 21.16
C HIS A 55 -0.25 -1.60 20.76
N GLN A 56 0.36 -0.88 19.82
CA GLN A 56 1.76 -1.04 19.48
C GLN A 56 2.36 0.27 18.98
N VAL A 57 3.64 0.49 19.31
CA VAL A 57 4.46 1.57 18.75
C VAL A 57 5.73 0.96 18.19
N GLY A 58 6.09 1.32 16.97
CA GLY A 58 7.34 0.97 16.32
C GLY A 58 8.25 2.17 16.22
N LEU A 59 9.53 1.99 16.52
CA LEU A 59 10.59 2.98 16.32
C LEU A 59 11.78 2.31 15.64
N ALA A 60 12.33 2.96 14.62
CA ALA A 60 13.59 2.52 14.03
C ALA A 60 14.50 3.71 13.75
N PHE A 61 15.74 3.62 14.21
CA PHE A 61 16.79 4.61 13.97
C PHE A 61 17.80 4.08 12.97
N THR A 62 18.27 4.96 12.09
CA THR A 62 19.45 4.71 11.27
C THR A 62 20.30 5.97 11.07
N LYS A 63 21.62 5.76 11.00
CA LYS A 63 22.59 6.82 10.67
C LYS A 63 22.66 7.12 9.18
N THR A 64 22.19 6.20 8.34
CA THR A 64 22.34 6.31 6.90
C THR A 64 21.22 5.57 6.18
N LEU A 65 20.85 6.07 5.02
CA LEU A 65 19.92 5.38 4.11
C LEU A 65 20.70 4.81 2.93
N LYS A 66 21.85 4.18 3.20
CA LYS A 66 22.74 3.60 2.19
C LYS A 66 22.76 2.08 2.34
N SER A 67 22.25 1.39 1.33
CA SER A 67 22.39 -0.06 1.23
C SER A 67 23.57 -0.45 0.37
N ARG A 68 24.36 -1.42 0.85
CA ARG A 68 25.44 -2.02 0.05
C ARG A 68 24.88 -2.95 -1.02
N HIS A 69 23.70 -3.51 -0.78
CA HIS A 69 22.99 -4.30 -1.77
C HIS A 69 22.29 -3.42 -2.82
N PRO A 70 22.58 -3.59 -4.12
CA PRO A 70 21.91 -2.84 -5.19
C PRO A 70 20.43 -3.20 -5.25
N ALA A 71 19.59 -2.26 -5.67
CA ALA A 71 18.20 -2.54 -6.00
C ALA A 71 18.14 -3.66 -7.06
N CYS A 72 17.34 -4.69 -6.81
CA CYS A 72 17.23 -5.80 -7.76
C CYS A 72 16.63 -5.28 -9.07
N PRO A 73 17.27 -5.49 -10.24
CA PRO A 73 16.70 -5.06 -11.51
C PRO A 73 15.35 -5.75 -11.73
N GLY A 74 14.37 -5.01 -12.25
CA GLY A 74 13.04 -5.51 -12.62
C GLY A 74 13.14 -6.70 -13.59
N ARG A 75 12.15 -7.59 -13.56
CA ARG A 75 12.09 -8.92 -14.22
C ARG A 75 12.84 -9.05 -15.56
N SER A 76 13.61 -10.14 -15.67
CA SER A 76 13.95 -10.79 -16.93
C SER A 76 13.21 -12.14 -16.92
N PRO A 77 12.64 -12.63 -18.03
CA PRO A 77 11.88 -13.88 -18.03
C PRO A 77 12.76 -15.07 -17.63
N GLY A 78 12.30 -15.91 -16.68
CA GLY A 78 12.87 -17.25 -16.44
C GLY A 78 13.89 -17.44 -15.30
N LEU A 79 14.31 -16.39 -14.57
CA LEU A 79 15.28 -16.53 -13.47
C LEU A 79 14.67 -16.16 -12.10
N ILE A 80 14.83 -17.05 -11.12
CA ILE A 80 14.57 -16.77 -9.69
C ILE A 80 15.60 -15.71 -9.26
N LYS A 81 15.23 -14.43 -9.35
CA LYS A 81 16.10 -13.33 -8.91
C LYS A 81 16.34 -13.39 -7.40
N PRO A 82 17.52 -12.97 -6.90
CA PRO A 82 17.65 -12.58 -5.52
C PRO A 82 16.64 -11.46 -5.25
N LYS A 83 15.88 -11.57 -4.16
CA LYS A 83 14.96 -10.51 -3.72
C LYS A 83 15.60 -9.82 -2.54
N ARG A 84 15.60 -8.49 -2.52
CA ARG A 84 16.16 -7.74 -1.39
C ARG A 84 15.32 -8.06 -0.15
N ARG A 85 15.97 -8.53 0.91
CA ARG A 85 15.31 -8.85 2.17
C ARG A 85 15.39 -7.64 3.09
N LEU A 86 14.34 -7.36 3.86
CA LEU A 86 14.36 -6.26 4.84
C LEU A 86 15.43 -6.50 5.92
N ARG A 87 15.70 -7.76 6.26
CA ARG A 87 16.77 -8.14 7.19
C ARG A 87 18.14 -7.62 6.78
N TYR A 88 18.53 -7.78 5.51
CA TYR A 88 19.81 -7.28 5.04
C TYR A 88 19.87 -5.76 5.02
N PHE A 89 18.75 -5.09 4.72
CA PHE A 89 18.68 -3.63 4.84
C PHE A 89 18.89 -3.17 6.28
N PHE A 90 18.23 -3.84 7.24
CA PHE A 90 18.38 -3.57 8.67
C PHE A 90 19.83 -3.73 9.16
N GLU A 91 20.46 -4.85 8.78
CA GLU A 91 21.85 -5.17 9.14
C GLU A 91 22.86 -4.22 8.45
N ASP A 92 22.74 -3.97 7.15
CA ASP A 92 23.65 -3.10 6.37
C ASP A 92 23.68 -1.65 6.88
N ASN A 93 22.57 -1.19 7.45
CA ASN A 93 22.40 0.18 7.92
C ASN A 93 22.57 0.30 9.44
N GLU A 94 23.07 -0.76 10.10
CA GLU A 94 23.32 -0.83 11.55
C GLU A 94 22.15 -0.26 12.38
N MET A 95 20.94 -0.65 11.98
CA MET A 95 19.73 -0.03 12.49
C MET A 95 19.49 -0.42 13.95
N LYS A 96 18.94 0.53 14.73
CA LYS A 96 18.36 0.24 16.05
C LYS A 96 16.85 0.18 15.89
N GLY A 97 16.21 -0.92 16.27
CA GLY A 97 14.75 -1.07 16.25
C GLY A 97 14.19 -1.27 17.65
N LEU A 98 13.02 -0.72 17.91
CA LEU A 98 12.25 -0.90 19.14
C LEU A 98 10.77 -1.07 18.81
N THR A 99 10.18 -2.15 19.30
CA THR A 99 8.74 -2.43 19.25
C THR A 99 8.20 -2.42 20.67
N LEU A 100 7.25 -1.55 20.96
CA LEU A 100 6.58 -1.44 22.25
C LEU A 100 5.18 -2.00 22.14
N ASN A 101 4.92 -3.12 22.81
CA ASN A 101 3.60 -3.70 22.96
C ASN A 101 2.93 -3.11 24.20
N ILE A 102 1.80 -2.43 24.01
CA ILE A 102 1.08 -1.79 25.11
C ILE A 102 0.11 -2.80 25.72
N ASN A 103 0.19 -2.95 27.04
CA ASN A 103 -0.72 -3.76 27.83
C ASN A 103 -2.08 -3.07 27.91
N THR A 104 -2.95 -3.35 26.94
CA THR A 104 -4.29 -2.76 26.90
C THR A 104 -5.28 -3.44 27.85
N GLY A 105 -4.84 -4.42 28.66
CA GLY A 105 -5.72 -5.19 29.56
C GLY A 105 -6.51 -4.32 30.54
N LYS A 106 -5.95 -3.19 30.99
CA LYS A 106 -6.65 -2.21 31.85
C LYS A 106 -7.71 -1.39 31.09
N GLU A 107 -7.50 -1.14 29.80
CA GLU A 107 -8.35 -0.28 28.97
C GLU A 107 -9.45 -1.08 28.25
N LEU A 108 -9.17 -2.34 27.94
CA LEU A 108 -9.98 -3.18 27.06
C LEU A 108 -10.58 -4.40 27.77
N GLY A 109 -9.94 -5.01 28.76
CA GLY A 109 -10.36 -6.31 29.29
C GLY A 109 -10.39 -7.43 28.22
N ASP A 110 -10.40 -8.69 28.65
CA ASP A 110 -10.30 -9.84 27.73
C ASP A 110 -11.58 -10.09 26.90
N GLU A 111 -12.70 -9.43 27.23
CA GLU A 111 -14.01 -9.66 26.64
C GLU A 111 -14.42 -8.64 25.56
N VAL A 112 -13.59 -7.63 25.25
CA VAL A 112 -14.01 -6.59 24.30
C VAL A 112 -14.23 -7.14 22.89
N VAL A 113 -15.42 -6.82 22.37
CA VAL A 113 -15.83 -7.01 20.99
C VAL A 113 -15.42 -5.78 20.20
N ARG A 114 -14.52 -5.95 19.25
CA ARG A 114 -14.08 -4.90 18.32
C ARG A 114 -15.16 -4.60 17.28
N VAL A 115 -15.05 -3.44 16.64
CA VAL A 115 -15.82 -3.11 15.44
C VAL A 115 -15.66 -4.25 14.43
N GLY A 116 -16.78 -4.84 13.99
CA GLY A 116 -16.79 -6.03 13.12
C GLY A 116 -17.03 -7.38 13.84
N GLY A 117 -17.24 -7.39 15.16
CA GLY A 117 -17.66 -8.58 15.92
C GLY A 117 -16.52 -9.50 16.37
N HIS A 118 -15.26 -9.11 16.13
CA HIS A 118 -14.09 -9.88 16.54
C HIS A 118 -13.74 -9.62 18.00
N LYS A 119 -13.53 -10.68 18.79
CA LYS A 119 -13.11 -10.56 20.19
C LYS A 119 -11.60 -10.37 20.32
N GLY A 120 -11.18 -9.65 21.36
CA GLY A 120 -9.79 -9.53 21.79
C GLY A 120 -8.88 -8.78 20.81
N MET A 121 -7.58 -8.73 21.12
CA MET A 121 -6.59 -8.07 20.26
C MET A 121 -6.32 -8.86 18.97
N PRO A 122 -6.03 -8.19 17.84
CA PRO A 122 -5.66 -8.90 16.63
C PRO A 122 -4.37 -9.71 16.82
N THR A 123 -4.35 -10.94 16.31
CA THR A 123 -3.12 -11.73 16.22
C THR A 123 -2.13 -11.03 15.29
N ARG A 124 -0.96 -10.68 15.83
CA ARG A 124 0.04 -9.87 15.14
C ARG A 124 1.03 -10.75 14.38
N ARG A 125 1.69 -10.18 13.38
CA ARG A 125 2.89 -10.77 12.79
C ARG A 125 3.99 -10.88 13.86
N PRO A 126 4.80 -11.97 13.86
CA PRO A 126 5.95 -12.08 14.76
C PRO A 126 6.93 -10.93 14.55
N HIS A 127 7.44 -10.38 15.66
CA HIS A 127 8.51 -9.37 15.64
C HIS A 127 9.78 -9.90 14.96
N ARG A 128 10.45 -9.06 14.17
CA ARG A 128 11.67 -9.48 13.43
C ARG A 128 12.89 -8.59 13.63
N PHE A 129 12.71 -7.32 13.99
CA PHE A 129 13.80 -6.34 13.93
C PHE A 129 14.01 -5.58 15.24
N GLY A 130 15.21 -5.66 15.81
CA GLY A 130 15.54 -4.93 17.03
C GLY A 130 14.91 -5.56 18.28
N VAL A 131 14.63 -4.72 19.27
CA VAL A 131 14.15 -5.14 20.59
C VAL A 131 12.64 -5.04 20.66
N GLU A 132 11.99 -6.06 21.21
CA GLU A 132 10.57 -6.03 21.55
C GLU A 132 10.41 -5.93 23.09
N LYS A 133 9.53 -5.05 23.56
CA LYS A 133 9.18 -4.88 24.98
C LYS A 133 7.67 -4.80 25.14
N SER A 134 7.17 -5.29 26.27
CA SER A 134 5.78 -5.09 26.70
C SER A 134 5.75 -4.15 27.90
N LEU A 135 4.81 -3.21 27.93
CA LEU A 135 4.72 -2.18 28.97
C LEU A 135 3.28 -1.68 29.16
N ASP A 136 3.02 -1.04 30.27
CA ASP A 136 1.74 -0.36 30.54
C ASP A 136 1.71 1.02 29.87
N SER A 137 0.52 1.51 29.50
CA SER A 137 0.36 2.77 28.76
C SER A 137 0.95 4.00 29.46
N GLU A 138 1.05 3.98 30.79
CA GLU A 138 1.64 5.04 31.62
C GLU A 138 3.16 5.21 31.39
N ASP A 139 3.87 4.14 31.06
CA ASP A 139 5.34 4.17 30.86
C ASP A 139 5.72 4.48 29.40
N LEU A 140 4.74 4.50 28.49
CA LEU A 140 5.00 4.49 27.05
C LEU A 140 5.83 5.69 26.57
N GLU A 141 5.48 6.92 26.98
CA GLU A 141 6.23 8.12 26.57
C GLU A 141 7.68 8.07 27.09
N SER A 142 7.88 7.62 28.33
CA SER A 142 9.21 7.50 28.94
C SER A 142 10.13 6.57 28.14
N TYR A 143 9.62 5.42 27.67
CA TYR A 143 10.39 4.50 26.84
C TYR A 143 10.72 5.05 25.45
N VAL A 144 9.78 5.80 24.84
CA VAL A 144 10.03 6.49 23.56
C VAL A 144 11.13 7.54 23.74
N VAL A 145 11.06 8.35 24.81
CA VAL A 145 12.06 9.38 25.12
C VAL A 145 13.41 8.77 25.46
N GLU A 146 13.46 7.68 26.26
CA GLU A 146 14.71 6.96 26.57
C GLU A 146 15.39 6.47 25.29
N PHE A 147 14.63 5.85 24.38
CA PHE A 147 15.16 5.41 23.09
C PHE A 147 15.79 6.58 22.31
N LEU A 148 15.15 7.75 22.28
CA LEU A 148 15.65 8.95 21.60
C LEU A 148 16.86 9.58 22.28
N LEU A 149 16.91 9.55 23.62
CA LEU A 149 18.04 10.06 24.41
C LEU A 149 19.35 9.29 24.17
N ASP A 150 19.23 7.99 23.92
CA ASP A 150 20.34 7.06 23.64
C ASP A 150 20.85 7.12 22.20
N LEU A 151 20.27 7.97 21.36
CA LEU A 151 20.73 8.17 19.99
C LEU A 151 21.94 9.12 19.94
N PRO A 152 22.83 8.96 18.94
CA PRO A 152 23.93 9.89 18.72
C PRO A 152 23.42 11.33 18.47
N LYS A 153 24.10 12.32 19.07
CA LYS A 153 23.69 13.74 19.09
C LYS A 153 24.58 14.64 18.23
N ASP A 154 25.47 14.04 17.44
CA ASP A 154 26.42 14.74 16.57
C ASP A 154 25.79 15.26 15.27
N LYS A 155 24.55 14.84 14.96
CA LYS A 155 23.75 15.31 13.82
C LYS A 155 22.32 15.58 14.23
N LYS A 156 21.60 16.29 13.36
CA LYS A 156 20.16 16.51 13.49
C LYS A 156 19.39 15.20 13.37
N LEU A 157 18.21 15.13 13.99
CA LEU A 157 17.32 13.97 13.90
C LEU A 157 16.07 14.32 13.11
N VAL A 158 15.75 13.51 12.10
CA VAL A 158 14.59 13.71 11.22
C VAL A 158 13.62 12.57 11.38
N LEU A 159 12.36 12.91 11.62
CA LEU A 159 11.26 11.96 11.71
C LEU A 159 10.78 11.56 10.31
N ILE A 160 10.63 10.27 10.05
CA ILE A 160 10.12 9.73 8.78
C ILE A 160 8.90 8.84 9.04
N GLY A 161 7.88 8.95 8.20
CA GLY A 161 6.83 7.93 8.15
C GLY A 161 6.19 7.79 6.78
N PHE A 162 5.26 6.86 6.67
CA PHE A 162 4.42 6.68 5.49
C PHE A 162 2.97 6.89 5.86
N GLY A 163 2.51 8.13 5.71
CA GLY A 163 1.15 8.50 6.05
C GLY A 163 0.89 8.91 7.48
N MET A 164 1.72 9.86 7.94
CA MET A 164 1.88 10.39 9.30
C MET A 164 0.64 10.98 10.01
N ALA A 165 -0.58 10.87 9.48
CA ALA A 165 -1.74 11.55 10.09
C ALA A 165 -2.10 10.98 11.47
N GLU A 166 -2.01 9.66 11.64
CA GLU A 166 -2.25 8.99 12.92
C GLU A 166 -1.04 9.20 13.84
N GLU A 167 0.19 9.06 13.34
CA GLU A 167 1.42 9.28 14.10
C GLU A 167 1.48 10.70 14.68
N TRP A 168 1.05 11.71 13.91
CA TRP A 168 0.92 13.08 14.41
C TRP A 168 -0.12 13.23 15.50
N THR A 169 -1.22 12.47 15.45
CA THR A 169 -2.20 12.43 16.53
C THR A 169 -1.49 11.95 17.80
N TYR A 170 -0.84 10.78 17.76
CA TYR A 170 -0.15 10.22 18.91
C TYR A 170 1.06 11.04 19.39
N LEU A 171 1.84 11.64 18.50
CA LEU A 171 2.91 12.58 18.90
C LEU A 171 2.36 13.76 19.70
N SER A 172 1.23 14.33 19.26
CA SER A 172 0.63 15.50 19.91
C SER A 172 -0.15 15.18 21.20
N THR A 173 -0.55 13.92 21.41
CA THR A 173 -1.39 13.54 22.56
C THR A 173 -0.69 12.62 23.56
N ASN A 174 0.27 11.81 23.12
CA ASN A 174 0.90 10.76 23.91
C ASN A 174 2.42 10.89 23.98
N PHE A 175 3.08 11.54 23.00
CA PHE A 175 4.54 11.62 22.92
C PHE A 175 5.04 13.07 22.76
N LEU A 176 4.45 14.00 23.51
CA LEU A 176 4.80 15.42 23.43
C LEU A 176 6.27 15.67 23.78
N ALA A 177 6.83 14.94 24.74
CA ALA A 177 8.23 15.03 25.12
C ALA A 177 9.20 14.50 24.05
N ALA A 178 8.72 13.71 23.09
CA ALA A 178 9.53 13.23 21.97
C ALA A 178 9.69 14.29 20.87
N ILE A 179 8.74 15.22 20.73
CA ILE A 179 8.74 16.22 19.65
C ILE A 179 10.04 17.06 19.59
N PRO A 180 10.58 17.58 20.71
CA PRO A 180 11.79 18.41 20.67
C PRO A 180 13.06 17.71 20.17
N PHE A 181 13.07 16.39 20.08
CA PHE A 181 14.22 15.65 19.54
C PHE A 181 14.36 15.81 18.03
N PHE A 182 13.28 16.10 17.32
CA PHE A 182 13.27 16.17 15.87
C PHE A 182 13.45 17.60 15.37
N SER A 183 14.30 17.78 14.35
CA SER A 183 14.50 19.07 13.70
C SER A 183 13.55 19.30 12.51
N ALA A 184 13.11 18.21 11.88
CA ALA A 184 12.24 18.19 10.72
C ALA A 184 11.53 16.84 10.61
N TRP A 185 10.54 16.75 9.72
CA TRP A 185 9.85 15.50 9.44
C TRP A 185 9.50 15.32 7.96
N ILE A 186 9.32 14.06 7.55
CA ILE A 186 9.00 13.63 6.18
C ILE A 186 7.83 12.65 6.21
N ASP A 187 6.77 12.92 5.44
CA ASP A 187 5.83 11.89 4.98
C ASP A 187 6.30 11.42 3.60
N LEU A 188 6.71 10.15 3.48
CA LEU A 188 7.22 9.59 2.23
C LEU A 188 6.19 9.61 1.09
N ARG A 189 4.89 9.79 1.40
CA ARG A 189 3.87 10.06 0.39
C ARG A 189 4.12 11.38 -0.34
N ASP A 190 4.58 12.43 0.35
CA ASP A 190 4.91 13.70 -0.31
C ASP A 190 6.06 13.53 -1.29
N ILE A 191 7.09 12.78 -0.91
CA ILE A 191 8.24 12.50 -1.76
C ILE A 191 7.81 11.71 -3.00
N ALA A 192 6.96 10.70 -2.82
CA ALA A 192 6.41 9.93 -3.94
C ALA A 192 5.52 10.80 -4.85
N ILE A 193 4.73 11.72 -4.29
CA ILE A 193 3.95 12.72 -5.04
C ILE A 193 4.87 13.63 -5.86
N ASP A 194 5.94 14.13 -5.26
CA ASP A 194 6.92 15.00 -5.91
C ASP A 194 7.57 14.30 -7.12
N ILE A 195 8.03 13.06 -6.93
CA ILE A 195 8.65 12.25 -8.00
C ILE A 195 7.68 11.98 -9.16
N THR A 196 6.41 11.72 -8.84
CA THR A 196 5.38 11.31 -9.82
C THR A 196 4.57 12.47 -10.36
N SER A 197 4.71 13.67 -9.79
CA SER A 197 3.87 14.85 -10.06
C SER A 197 2.37 14.53 -10.04
N SER A 198 1.95 13.60 -9.16
CA SER A 198 0.60 13.03 -9.15
C SER A 198 -0.17 13.31 -7.86
N PRO A 199 -1.52 13.38 -7.87
CA PRO A 199 -2.29 13.64 -6.66
C PRO A 199 -2.13 12.53 -5.61
N ALA A 200 -2.16 12.90 -4.32
CA ALA A 200 -2.00 11.97 -3.19
C ALA A 200 -2.94 10.76 -3.22
N ALA A 201 -4.19 10.94 -3.65
CA ALA A 201 -5.20 9.88 -3.73
C ALA A 201 -4.83 8.76 -4.74
N SER A 202 -3.77 8.93 -5.53
CA SER A 202 -3.34 7.99 -6.56
C SER A 202 -2.16 7.11 -6.14
N LEU A 203 -1.56 7.39 -4.98
CA LEU A 203 -0.38 6.67 -4.53
C LEU A 203 -0.68 5.24 -4.08
N PRO A 204 0.14 4.25 -4.48
CA PRO A 204 0.07 2.90 -3.95
C PRO A 204 0.38 2.82 -2.44
N SER A 205 -0.07 1.75 -1.80
CA SER A 205 0.27 1.45 -0.39
C SER A 205 1.76 1.18 -0.18
N LEU A 206 2.24 1.31 1.07
CA LEU A 206 3.63 0.99 1.47
C LEU A 206 4.07 -0.39 0.96
N PHE A 207 3.23 -1.41 1.19
CA PHE A 207 3.44 -2.77 0.69
C PHE A 207 3.67 -2.81 -0.83
N THR A 208 2.86 -2.06 -1.60
CA THR A 208 2.93 -2.05 -3.06
C THR A 208 4.22 -1.38 -3.54
N LEU A 209 4.61 -0.27 -2.91
CA LEU A 209 5.83 0.47 -3.24
C LEU A 209 7.10 -0.33 -2.94
N ILE A 210 7.19 -0.97 -1.77
CA ILE A 210 8.36 -1.79 -1.41
C ILE A 210 8.50 -3.00 -2.32
N LYS A 211 7.39 -3.64 -2.69
CA LYS A 211 7.37 -4.70 -3.70
C LYS A 211 7.82 -4.18 -5.07
N LEU A 212 7.38 -3.00 -5.49
CA LEU A 212 7.80 -2.37 -6.75
C LEU A 212 9.32 -2.17 -6.81
N PHE A 213 9.93 -1.78 -5.68
CA PHE A 213 11.38 -1.59 -5.56
C PHE A 213 12.18 -2.87 -5.31
N GLY A 214 11.54 -4.04 -5.46
CA GLY A 214 12.22 -5.33 -5.54
C GLY A 214 12.49 -6.01 -4.19
N TYR A 215 11.91 -5.49 -3.10
CA TYR A 215 11.95 -6.18 -1.82
C TYR A 215 11.04 -7.41 -1.82
N TYR A 216 11.37 -8.38 -0.97
CA TYR A 216 10.56 -9.59 -0.86
C TYR A 216 9.22 -9.30 -0.19
N TRP A 217 8.14 -9.53 -0.93
CA TRP A 217 6.78 -9.24 -0.44
C TRP A 217 6.40 -10.00 0.85
N GLN A 218 6.93 -11.21 1.08
CA GLN A 218 6.63 -11.92 2.33
C GLN A 218 7.26 -11.23 3.52
N ASP A 219 8.37 -10.51 3.33
CA ASP A 219 8.94 -9.69 4.40
C ASP A 219 8.02 -8.53 4.80
N VAL A 220 6.98 -8.20 4.03
CA VAL A 220 6.04 -7.14 4.40
C VAL A 220 4.66 -7.73 4.74
N LYS A 221 4.25 -8.85 4.13
CA LYS A 221 2.98 -9.50 4.43
C LYS A 221 3.13 -11.02 4.53
N HIS A 222 3.05 -11.56 5.75
CA HIS A 222 3.05 -13.00 6.02
C HIS A 222 1.62 -13.52 6.21
N GLY A 223 1.21 -14.51 5.41
CA GLY A 223 -0.02 -15.29 5.67
C GLY A 223 -1.35 -14.56 5.44
N ARG A 224 -2.46 -15.26 5.77
CA ARG A 224 -3.84 -14.84 5.44
C ARG A 224 -4.56 -14.02 6.53
N ALA A 225 -4.00 -13.80 7.73
CA ALA A 225 -4.78 -13.19 8.83
C ALA A 225 -3.98 -12.51 9.97
N ALA A 226 -2.72 -12.15 9.77
CA ALA A 226 -1.97 -11.45 10.82
C ALA A 226 -2.07 -9.93 10.65
N ALA A 227 -2.40 -9.21 11.74
CA ALA A 227 -2.29 -7.75 11.77
C ALA A 227 -0.84 -7.31 11.62
N ASP A 228 -0.67 -6.09 11.15
CA ASP A 228 0.64 -5.50 10.93
C ASP A 228 1.40 -5.31 12.25
N ASN A 229 2.73 -5.24 12.13
CA ASN A 229 3.63 -5.07 13.27
C ASN A 229 4.34 -3.73 13.08
N ALA A 230 4.08 -2.78 13.98
CA ALA A 230 4.58 -1.42 13.88
C ALA A 230 6.12 -1.37 13.78
N GLY A 231 6.82 -2.25 14.50
CA GLY A 231 8.27 -2.36 14.47
C GLY A 231 8.84 -2.84 13.14
N ASP A 232 8.11 -3.70 12.43
CA ASP A 232 8.47 -4.13 11.08
C ASP A 232 8.17 -3.05 10.04
N ASP A 233 7.11 -2.29 10.25
CA ASP A 233 6.62 -1.29 9.31
C ASP A 233 7.47 -0.02 9.34
N VAL A 234 8.08 0.34 10.49
CA VAL A 234 9.13 1.39 10.54
C VAL A 234 10.39 1.01 9.76
N VAL A 235 10.82 -0.26 9.79
CA VAL A 235 11.97 -0.73 8.98
C VAL A 235 11.61 -0.72 7.49
N THR A 236 10.39 -1.14 7.17
CA THR A 236 9.82 -1.09 5.82
C THR A 236 9.73 0.36 5.30
N THR A 237 9.38 1.30 6.16
CA THR A 237 9.34 2.73 5.88
C THR A 237 10.73 3.28 5.57
N LEU A 238 11.74 2.98 6.38
CA LEU A 238 13.12 3.41 6.09
C LEU A 238 13.69 2.75 4.83
N ALA A 239 13.30 1.50 4.56
CA ALA A 239 13.63 0.80 3.32
C ALA A 239 13.02 1.50 2.09
N LEU A 240 11.82 2.08 2.24
CA LEU A 240 11.16 2.88 1.21
C LEU A 240 11.89 4.22 1.04
N ALA A 241 12.23 4.87 2.15
CA ALA A 241 12.98 6.12 2.16
C ALA A 241 14.30 5.98 1.37
N HIS A 242 15.07 4.92 1.65
CA HIS A 242 16.24 4.54 0.85
C HIS A 242 15.88 4.37 -0.63
N ALA A 243 14.83 3.62 -0.95
CA ALA A 243 14.48 3.30 -2.33
C ALA A 243 14.04 4.53 -3.14
N LEU A 244 13.42 5.52 -2.50
CA LEU A 244 13.01 6.78 -3.10
C LEU A 244 14.19 7.73 -3.37
N LEU A 245 15.30 7.61 -2.63
CA LEU A 245 16.52 8.37 -2.91
C LEU A 245 17.27 7.85 -4.16
N ASP A 246 17.05 6.60 -4.55
CA ASP A 246 17.65 5.99 -5.75
C ASP A 246 16.91 6.38 -7.03
N GLU A 247 17.56 7.15 -7.90
CA GLU A 247 17.01 7.65 -9.16
C GLU A 247 16.53 6.55 -10.10
N LYS A 248 17.14 5.35 -10.05
CA LYS A 248 16.74 4.20 -10.87
C LYS A 248 15.33 3.70 -10.54
N ASN A 249 14.78 4.08 -9.40
CA ASN A 249 13.44 3.70 -8.97
C ASN A 249 12.37 4.72 -9.37
N HIS A 250 12.75 5.93 -9.77
CA HIS A 250 11.80 7.01 -10.08
C HIS A 250 11.00 6.71 -11.34
N GLU A 251 11.64 6.21 -12.40
CA GLU A 251 10.94 5.80 -13.63
C GLU A 251 9.95 4.66 -13.36
N LYS A 252 10.34 3.67 -12.55
CA LYS A 252 9.45 2.58 -12.15
C LYS A 252 8.24 3.09 -11.38
N LEU A 253 8.45 4.05 -10.47
CA LEU A 253 7.40 4.66 -9.69
C LEU A 253 6.43 5.46 -10.57
N ARG A 254 6.94 6.26 -11.51
CA ARG A 254 6.12 7.00 -12.50
C ARG A 254 5.30 6.05 -13.36
N LEU A 255 5.91 5.01 -13.89
CA LEU A 255 5.22 3.99 -14.70
C LEU A 255 4.11 3.30 -13.90
N GLU A 256 4.40 2.83 -12.69
CA GLU A 256 3.40 2.18 -11.84
C GLU A 256 2.24 3.14 -11.51
N GLN A 257 2.54 4.43 -11.31
CA GLN A 257 1.54 5.45 -11.06
C GLN A 257 0.60 5.67 -12.26
N GLU A 258 1.12 5.69 -13.48
CA GLU A 258 0.32 5.80 -14.70
C GLU A 258 -0.56 4.56 -14.90
N ILE A 259 0.01 3.36 -14.74
CA ILE A 259 -0.74 2.10 -14.74
C ILE A 259 -1.89 2.13 -13.72
N PHE A 260 -1.62 2.61 -12.50
CA PHE A 260 -2.65 2.70 -11.46
C PHE A 260 -3.76 3.67 -11.87
N LYS A 261 -3.42 4.82 -12.46
CA LYS A 261 -4.40 5.79 -12.98
C LYS A 261 -5.31 5.19 -14.05
N ILE A 262 -4.74 4.41 -14.98
CA ILE A 262 -5.47 3.71 -16.04
C ILE A 262 -6.41 2.64 -15.45
N SER A 263 -5.94 1.91 -14.44
CA SER A 263 -6.69 0.78 -13.85
C SER A 263 -7.67 1.15 -12.73
N ARG A 264 -7.84 2.44 -12.42
CA ARG A 264 -8.59 2.90 -11.25
C ARG A 264 -10.04 2.39 -11.25
N PRO A 265 -10.45 1.62 -10.23
CA PRO A 265 -11.83 1.18 -10.07
C PRO A 265 -12.70 2.40 -9.68
N GLY A 266 -13.39 2.95 -10.67
CA GLY A 266 -14.21 4.16 -10.50
C GLY A 266 -14.53 4.87 -11.81
N ARG A 267 -13.55 4.93 -12.73
CA ARG A 267 -13.80 5.27 -14.16
C ARG A 267 -14.58 4.19 -14.91
N VAL A 268 -14.90 3.10 -14.24
CA VAL A 268 -15.62 1.96 -14.79
C VAL A 268 -17.13 2.12 -14.62
N ARG A 269 -17.60 2.84 -13.60
CA ARG A 269 -19.00 3.29 -13.54
C ARG A 269 -19.31 4.35 -14.61
N SER A 270 -18.30 4.97 -15.21
CA SER A 270 -18.45 5.80 -16.41
C SER A 270 -18.43 5.02 -17.73
N PHE A 271 -18.30 3.69 -17.73
CA PHE A 271 -18.63 2.87 -18.92
C PHE A 271 -20.14 2.72 -19.13
N ASP A 272 -20.96 3.22 -18.20
CA ASP A 272 -22.40 3.38 -18.39
C ASP A 272 -22.70 4.49 -19.43
N ASN A 273 -21.76 5.41 -19.70
CA ASN A 273 -21.76 6.31 -20.86
C ASN A 273 -20.81 5.77 -21.95
N ALA A 274 -21.18 4.67 -22.59
CA ALA A 274 -20.46 4.14 -23.76
C ALA A 274 -20.41 5.12 -24.96
N SER A 275 -21.18 6.21 -24.91
CA SER A 275 -21.13 7.30 -25.91
C SER A 275 -19.92 8.23 -25.79
N GLU A 276 -19.17 8.17 -24.68
CA GLU A 276 -18.02 9.08 -24.43
C GLU A 276 -16.64 8.42 -24.61
N HIS A 277 -16.59 7.09 -24.77
CA HIS A 277 -15.33 6.34 -24.81
C HIS A 277 -15.36 5.23 -25.86
N PHE A 278 -14.22 5.00 -26.52
CA PHE A 278 -14.04 3.90 -27.49
C PHE A 278 -13.46 2.69 -26.76
N ILE A 279 -14.19 1.58 -26.69
CA ILE A 279 -13.87 0.47 -25.79
C ILE A 279 -13.69 -0.83 -26.59
N ALA A 280 -12.63 -1.57 -26.28
CA ALA A 280 -12.41 -2.96 -26.68
C ALA A 280 -12.69 -3.91 -25.51
N THR A 281 -13.27 -5.07 -25.80
CA THR A 281 -13.27 -6.23 -24.90
C THR A 281 -12.19 -7.21 -25.29
N ILE A 282 -11.48 -7.72 -24.28
CA ILE A 282 -10.46 -8.76 -24.41
C ILE A 282 -10.99 -10.07 -23.82
N ARG A 283 -10.85 -11.15 -24.57
CA ARG A 283 -11.30 -12.50 -24.21
C ARG A 283 -10.24 -13.54 -24.52
N THR A 284 -10.36 -14.70 -23.89
CA THR A 284 -9.68 -15.95 -24.23
C THR A 284 -10.69 -17.08 -24.30
N GLU A 285 -10.30 -18.27 -24.77
CA GLU A 285 -11.12 -19.48 -24.65
C GLU A 285 -11.24 -19.88 -23.17
N GLY A 286 -12.16 -19.24 -22.44
CA GLY A 286 -12.38 -19.44 -20.99
C GLY A 286 -11.95 -18.24 -20.14
N GLN A 287 -11.59 -18.51 -18.88
CA GLN A 287 -11.16 -17.45 -17.95
C GLN A 287 -9.95 -16.69 -18.47
N LEU A 288 -9.89 -15.39 -18.18
CA LEU A 288 -8.73 -14.60 -18.53
C LEU A 288 -7.48 -15.17 -17.87
N PRO A 289 -6.37 -15.28 -18.61
CA PRO A 289 -5.13 -15.79 -18.07
C PRO A 289 -4.68 -14.90 -16.92
N LEU A 290 -3.86 -15.44 -16.01
CA LEU A 290 -3.37 -14.70 -14.86
C LEU A 290 -2.76 -13.35 -15.27
N LYS A 291 -2.11 -13.24 -16.42
CA LYS A 291 -1.57 -11.97 -16.90
C LYS A 291 -2.59 -10.88 -17.18
N LEU A 292 -3.88 -11.20 -17.33
CA LEU A 292 -4.95 -10.28 -17.70
C LEU A 292 -6.11 -10.27 -16.69
N CYS A 293 -6.05 -11.11 -15.65
CA CYS A 293 -7.14 -11.33 -14.68
C CYS A 293 -7.39 -10.18 -13.69
N SER A 294 -7.00 -8.94 -14.00
CA SER A 294 -7.39 -7.73 -13.26
C SER A 294 -7.16 -6.47 -14.09
N GLY A 295 -7.87 -5.38 -13.78
CA GLY A 295 -7.69 -4.09 -14.46
C GLY A 295 -6.24 -3.61 -14.46
N ILE A 296 -5.53 -3.71 -13.32
CA ILE A 296 -4.11 -3.31 -13.25
C ILE A 296 -3.19 -4.20 -14.09
N ARG A 297 -3.58 -5.46 -14.30
CA ARG A 297 -2.83 -6.39 -15.14
C ARG A 297 -3.08 -6.11 -16.63
N LEU A 298 -4.32 -5.80 -17.02
CA LEU A 298 -4.66 -5.28 -18.34
C LEU A 298 -3.92 -3.98 -18.66
N ALA A 299 -3.93 -3.00 -17.73
CA ALA A 299 -3.23 -1.73 -17.88
C ALA A 299 -1.73 -1.90 -18.10
N ARG A 300 -1.12 -2.92 -17.49
CA ARG A 300 0.31 -3.25 -17.67
C ARG A 300 0.59 -3.88 -19.02
N GLU A 301 -0.21 -4.88 -19.40
CA GLU A 301 0.02 -5.60 -20.66
C GLU A 301 -0.17 -4.66 -21.87
N PHE A 302 -1.16 -3.78 -21.80
CA PHE A 302 -1.55 -2.91 -22.90
C PHE A 302 -1.11 -1.46 -22.73
N PHE A 303 -0.14 -1.19 -21.84
CA PHE A 303 0.29 0.18 -21.52
C PHE A 303 0.75 0.96 -22.77
N ASP A 304 1.48 0.30 -23.67
CA ASP A 304 2.08 0.93 -24.86
C ASP A 304 1.03 1.40 -25.88
N PHE A 305 -0.20 0.89 -25.80
CA PHE A 305 -1.35 1.36 -26.59
C PHE A 305 -1.99 2.63 -26.00
N GLN A 306 -1.44 3.17 -24.91
CA GLN A 306 -1.90 4.39 -24.23
C GLN A 306 -3.39 4.39 -23.83
N PRO A 307 -3.90 3.31 -23.21
CA PRO A 307 -5.29 3.26 -22.80
C PRO A 307 -5.59 4.34 -21.74
N ILE A 308 -6.82 4.84 -21.72
CA ILE A 308 -7.30 5.80 -20.72
C ILE A 308 -8.06 5.14 -19.56
N GLY A 309 -8.37 3.86 -19.70
CA GLY A 309 -9.11 3.07 -18.73
C GLY A 309 -8.97 1.57 -18.97
N THR A 310 -8.92 0.79 -17.90
CA THR A 310 -9.00 -0.68 -17.98
C THR A 310 -9.85 -1.24 -16.85
N ALA A 311 -10.52 -2.36 -17.10
CA ALA A 311 -11.40 -3.01 -16.14
C ALA A 311 -11.59 -4.49 -16.44
N LEU A 312 -12.06 -5.23 -15.43
CA LEU A 312 -12.71 -6.52 -15.68
C LEU A 312 -14.21 -6.30 -15.80
N VAL A 313 -14.80 -6.86 -16.84
CA VAL A 313 -16.26 -6.95 -17.01
C VAL A 313 -16.78 -8.21 -16.33
N SER A 314 -16.02 -9.31 -16.44
CA SER A 314 -16.25 -10.62 -15.81
C SER A 314 -14.91 -11.35 -15.66
N GLU A 315 -14.92 -12.62 -15.22
CA GLU A 315 -13.70 -13.42 -15.04
C GLU A 315 -13.03 -13.80 -16.37
N ASP A 316 -13.80 -13.79 -17.45
CA ASP A 316 -13.45 -14.16 -18.83
C ASP A 316 -13.40 -12.95 -19.79
N VAL A 317 -13.80 -11.76 -19.32
CA VAL A 317 -13.85 -10.55 -20.17
C VAL A 317 -13.19 -9.36 -19.50
N GLY A 318 -12.17 -8.83 -20.18
CA GLY A 318 -11.48 -7.58 -19.85
C GLY A 318 -11.99 -6.45 -20.74
N ALA A 319 -11.86 -5.21 -20.28
CA ALA A 319 -12.18 -4.03 -21.06
C ALA A 319 -10.99 -3.06 -21.06
N VAL A 320 -10.74 -2.45 -22.22
CA VAL A 320 -9.71 -1.44 -22.44
C VAL A 320 -10.34 -0.26 -23.19
N ALA A 321 -10.14 0.95 -22.71
CA ALA A 321 -10.76 2.16 -23.23
C ALA A 321 -9.73 3.13 -23.81
N PHE A 322 -10.13 3.81 -24.88
CA PHE A 322 -9.32 4.71 -25.70
C PHE A 322 -10.03 6.04 -25.97
N ARG A 323 -9.26 7.06 -26.36
CA ARG A 323 -9.77 8.42 -26.61
C ARG A 323 -10.42 8.56 -27.97
N SER A 324 -10.02 7.73 -28.93
CA SER A 324 -10.47 7.82 -30.31
C SER A 324 -10.82 6.46 -30.92
N GLN A 325 -11.57 6.52 -32.00
CA GLN A 325 -11.90 5.36 -32.83
C GLN A 325 -10.63 4.76 -33.46
N ASP A 326 -9.71 5.60 -33.94
CA ASP A 326 -8.46 5.16 -34.57
C ASP A 326 -7.56 4.40 -33.58
N GLU A 327 -7.46 4.88 -32.33
CA GLU A 327 -6.72 4.18 -31.27
C GLU A 327 -7.34 2.80 -30.97
N LEU A 328 -8.67 2.73 -30.90
CA LEU A 328 -9.39 1.47 -30.69
C LEU A 328 -9.18 0.49 -31.85
N ASP A 329 -9.31 0.95 -33.09
CA ASP A 329 -9.19 0.08 -34.27
C ASP A 329 -7.74 -0.39 -34.46
N TYR A 330 -6.75 0.47 -34.18
CA TYR A 330 -5.35 0.08 -34.13
C TYR A 330 -5.09 -0.98 -33.05
N PHE A 331 -5.63 -0.79 -31.84
CA PHE A 331 -5.52 -1.76 -30.77
C PHE A 331 -6.12 -3.13 -31.15
N ILE A 332 -7.36 -3.15 -31.66
CA ILE A 332 -8.03 -4.38 -32.11
C ILE A 332 -7.20 -5.07 -33.19
N GLY A 333 -6.75 -4.34 -34.21
CA GLY A 333 -5.94 -4.90 -35.30
C GLY A 333 -4.60 -5.48 -34.87
N CYS A 334 -4.05 -5.04 -33.72
CA CYS A 334 -2.82 -5.60 -33.16
C CYS A 334 -3.05 -6.75 -32.18
N VAL A 335 -4.15 -6.74 -31.45
CA VAL A 335 -4.37 -7.63 -30.29
C VAL A 335 -5.28 -8.81 -30.63
N ASP A 336 -6.20 -8.66 -31.58
CA ASP A 336 -7.05 -9.75 -32.02
C ASP A 336 -6.22 -10.85 -32.70
N GLY A 337 -6.38 -12.10 -32.26
CA GLY A 337 -5.55 -13.23 -32.71
C GLY A 337 -4.15 -13.26 -32.10
N MET A 338 -3.78 -12.34 -31.20
CA MET A 338 -2.48 -12.37 -30.54
C MET A 338 -2.35 -13.61 -29.64
N VAL A 339 -1.30 -14.40 -29.85
CA VAL A 339 -0.99 -15.57 -29.01
C VAL A 339 -0.08 -15.14 -27.86
N LEU A 340 -0.53 -15.34 -26.63
CA LEU A 340 0.28 -15.11 -25.45
C LEU A 340 1.38 -16.18 -25.36
N TYR A 341 2.49 -15.84 -24.70
CA TYR A 341 3.57 -16.77 -24.38
C TYR A 341 3.12 -18.04 -23.61
N THR A 342 1.94 -18.02 -22.99
CA THR A 342 1.31 -19.14 -22.29
C THR A 342 0.46 -20.03 -23.22
N GLY A 343 0.30 -19.64 -24.49
CA GLY A 343 -0.38 -20.41 -25.54
C GLY A 343 -1.82 -19.98 -25.81
N GLU A 344 -2.44 -19.19 -24.93
CA GLU A 344 -3.80 -18.69 -25.15
C GLU A 344 -3.83 -17.64 -26.25
N THR A 345 -4.83 -17.73 -27.12
CA THR A 345 -5.09 -16.73 -28.16
C THR A 345 -6.08 -15.70 -27.63
N LEU A 346 -5.75 -14.43 -27.80
CA LEU A 346 -6.64 -13.33 -27.44
C LEU A 346 -7.64 -13.06 -28.57
N SER A 347 -8.89 -12.81 -28.18
CA SER A 347 -9.88 -12.16 -29.04
C SER A 347 -10.09 -10.73 -28.54
N ALA A 348 -10.01 -9.76 -29.44
CA ALA A 348 -10.22 -8.35 -29.17
C ALA A 348 -11.36 -7.82 -30.05
N GLU A 349 -12.45 -7.41 -29.43
CA GLU A 349 -13.64 -6.95 -30.15
C GLU A 349 -14.08 -5.59 -29.65
N ARG A 350 -14.74 -4.81 -30.51
CA ARG A 350 -15.36 -3.56 -30.08
C ARG A 350 -16.49 -3.86 -29.08
N TYR A 351 -16.48 -3.18 -27.95
CA TYR A 351 -17.58 -3.27 -26.99
C TYR A 351 -18.82 -2.61 -27.58
N ILE A 352 -19.86 -3.41 -27.81
CA ILE A 352 -21.18 -2.91 -28.23
C ILE A 352 -22.03 -2.77 -26.97
N HIS A 353 -22.41 -1.55 -26.64
CA HIS A 353 -23.29 -1.29 -25.50
C HIS A 353 -24.70 -1.79 -25.82
N VAL A 354 -25.09 -2.92 -25.22
CA VAL A 354 -26.47 -3.42 -25.28
C VAL A 354 -27.31 -2.61 -24.29
N ASN A 355 -28.28 -1.86 -24.80
CA ASN A 355 -29.17 -1.04 -23.99
C ASN A 355 -29.87 -1.91 -22.93
N PRO A 356 -29.76 -1.61 -21.63
CA PRO A 356 -30.33 -2.41 -20.55
C PRO A 356 -31.87 -2.51 -20.60
N ASN A 357 -32.53 -1.61 -21.35
CA ASN A 357 -33.98 -1.62 -21.55
C ASN A 357 -34.44 -2.55 -22.68
N THR A 358 -33.53 -3.28 -23.31
CA THR A 358 -33.86 -4.32 -24.29
C THR A 358 -34.00 -5.68 -23.59
N PRO A 359 -34.78 -6.62 -24.14
CA PRO A 359 -34.91 -7.98 -23.58
C PRO A 359 -33.56 -8.68 -23.36
N GLU A 360 -32.60 -8.44 -24.26
CA GLU A 360 -31.22 -8.96 -24.19
C GLU A 360 -30.43 -8.34 -23.02
N GLY A 361 -30.58 -7.03 -22.77
CA GLY A 361 -30.01 -6.35 -21.62
C GLY A 361 -30.56 -6.84 -20.28
N GLY A 362 -31.86 -7.16 -20.25
CA GLY A 362 -32.53 -7.80 -19.10
C GLY A 362 -32.00 -9.21 -18.81
N MET A 363 -31.78 -10.01 -19.87
CA MET A 363 -31.19 -11.35 -19.73
C MET A 363 -29.76 -11.31 -19.20
N LEU A 364 -28.92 -10.40 -19.69
CA LEU A 364 -27.53 -10.21 -19.24
C LEU A 364 -27.43 -9.75 -17.77
N GLN A 365 -28.36 -8.91 -17.31
CA GLN A 365 -28.44 -8.53 -15.89
C GLN A 365 -28.85 -9.71 -15.01
N GLU A 366 -29.82 -10.50 -15.45
CA GLU A 366 -30.29 -11.67 -14.71
C GLU A 366 -29.22 -12.76 -14.65
N GLU A 367 -28.49 -12.99 -15.75
CA GLU A 367 -27.35 -13.91 -15.78
C GLU A 367 -26.21 -13.47 -14.83
N LYS A 368 -25.89 -12.16 -14.80
CA LYS A 368 -24.95 -11.58 -13.81
C LYS A 368 -25.46 -11.76 -12.37
N ARG A 369 -26.77 -11.69 -12.14
CA ARG A 369 -27.39 -11.92 -10.83
C ARG A 369 -27.30 -13.38 -10.40
N ILE A 370 -27.59 -14.30 -11.32
CA ILE A 370 -27.50 -15.75 -11.11
C ILE A 370 -26.05 -16.16 -10.84
N MET A 371 -25.09 -15.65 -11.61
CA MET A 371 -23.66 -15.92 -11.38
C MET A 371 -23.17 -15.40 -10.02
N ARG A 372 -23.65 -14.23 -9.57
CA ARG A 372 -23.35 -13.71 -8.22
C ARG A 372 -23.95 -14.58 -7.12
N ARG A 373 -25.16 -15.13 -7.32
CA ARG A 373 -25.78 -16.08 -6.39
C ARG A 373 -25.01 -17.39 -6.33
N LYS A 374 -24.72 -18.00 -7.47
CA LYS A 374 -23.91 -19.23 -7.56
C LYS A 374 -22.53 -19.08 -6.93
N LYS A 375 -21.87 -17.93 -7.11
CA LYS A 375 -20.56 -17.65 -6.49
C LYS A 375 -20.64 -17.48 -4.98
N LYS A 376 -21.76 -16.95 -4.46
CA LYS A 376 -22.02 -16.86 -3.03
C LYS A 376 -22.33 -18.24 -2.45
N GLU A 377 -23.16 -19.02 -3.13
CA GLU A 377 -23.50 -20.40 -2.75
C GLU A 377 -22.27 -21.31 -2.77
N ALA A 378 -21.43 -21.26 -3.81
CA ALA A 378 -20.18 -22.05 -3.86
C ALA A 378 -19.17 -21.65 -2.76
N HIS A 379 -19.12 -20.36 -2.40
CA HIS A 379 -18.27 -19.87 -1.31
C HIS A 379 -18.84 -20.25 0.07
N ASP A 380 -20.17 -20.34 0.20
CA ASP A 380 -20.83 -20.79 1.42
C ASP A 380 -20.72 -22.33 1.56
N GLU A 381 -20.77 -23.11 0.46
CA GLU A 381 -20.56 -24.57 0.44
C GLU A 381 -19.10 -24.96 0.77
N GLU A 382 -18.11 -24.25 0.23
CA GLU A 382 -16.68 -24.48 0.54
C GLU A 382 -16.35 -24.17 2.02
N VAL A 383 -17.10 -23.27 2.66
CA VAL A 383 -16.97 -22.93 4.09
C VAL A 383 -17.66 -23.99 4.97
N VAL A 384 -18.73 -24.63 4.51
CA VAL A 384 -19.41 -25.73 5.21
C VAL A 384 -18.58 -27.02 5.15
N GLU A 385 -18.00 -27.38 4.00
CA GLU A 385 -17.13 -28.57 3.87
C GLU A 385 -15.85 -28.47 4.74
N LEU A 386 -15.31 -27.27 4.93
CA LEU A 386 -14.17 -27.06 5.84
C LEU A 386 -14.57 -27.08 7.33
N GLY A 387 -15.83 -26.86 7.68
CA GLY A 387 -16.35 -26.98 9.05
C GLY A 387 -16.46 -28.43 9.53
N ASP A 388 -16.76 -29.36 8.62
CA ASP A 388 -16.88 -30.78 8.91
C ASP A 388 -15.52 -31.50 9.02
N LEU A 389 -14.43 -30.87 8.57
CA LEU A 389 -13.05 -31.38 8.71
C LEU A 389 -12.41 -31.09 10.07
N PHE A 390 -13.06 -30.27 10.92
CA PHE A 390 -12.61 -29.94 12.27
C PHE A 390 -13.66 -30.28 13.36
N SER A 391 -14.62 -31.14 13.02
CA SER A 391 -15.58 -31.73 13.96
C SER A 391 -15.15 -33.10 14.45
#